data_AF-A0A7Y2XW58-F1
#
_entry.id   AF-A0A7Y2XW58-F1
#
_cell.length_a   1.000
_cell.length_b   1.000
_cell.length_c   1.000
_cell.angle_alpha   90.00
_cell.angle_beta   90.00
_cell.angle_gamma   90.00
#
_symmetry.space_group_name_H-M   'P 1'
#
loop_
_entity.id
_entity.type
_entity.pdbx_description
1 polymer ?
#
loop_
_entity_poly.entity_id
_entity_poly.type
_entity_poly.pdbx_seq_one_letter_code
_entity_poly.pdbx_strand_id
1 'polypeptide(L)'
;PRTVKRAIPAGEVNLKEAWLMVIIAALLFFISCYQLNRLTLLLSPLALGLSFFYSLTKRFTSFCHLVLGVALAFAPLGGWVAVRGSLTEFPFALSLGVLFWVAGFDTVYGCLDVDYDRKAGLYSLPSRLGPQKAFRVAVVFHLLAFLLFTVTGVQMGLNSFYFIGLAITAAALFYQHLIVSPTDLSRIHASFFSMNGFISITIFCATWLSLATS
;
A
#
# COMPACT_ATOMS: atom_id res chain seq x y z
N PRO A 1 -21.73 9.13 -9.30
CA PRO A 1 -20.56 8.88 -8.42
C PRO A 1 -19.74 7.70 -8.95
N ARG A 2 -18.42 7.71 -8.79
CA ARG A 2 -17.50 6.71 -9.38
C ARG A 2 -17.80 5.26 -8.97
N THR A 3 -18.28 5.06 -7.73
CA THR A 3 -18.43 3.74 -7.12
C THR A 3 -19.85 3.14 -7.23
N VAL A 4 -20.76 3.77 -7.99
CA VAL A 4 -22.14 3.29 -8.14
C VAL A 4 -22.22 1.89 -8.74
N LYS A 5 -21.26 1.53 -9.60
CA LYS A 5 -21.21 0.21 -10.25
C LYS A 5 -20.49 -0.87 -9.43
N ARG A 6 -20.16 -0.62 -8.16
CA ARG A 6 -19.54 -1.66 -7.30
C ARG A 6 -20.60 -2.68 -6.88
N ALA A 7 -20.18 -3.92 -6.65
CA ALA A 7 -21.07 -5.07 -6.42
C ALA A 7 -22.17 -4.84 -5.37
N ILE A 8 -21.84 -4.26 -4.21
CA ILE A 8 -22.84 -3.98 -3.16
C ILE A 8 -23.83 -2.88 -3.59
N PRO A 9 -23.41 -1.66 -3.99
CA PRO A 9 -24.32 -0.65 -4.54
C PRO A 9 -25.12 -1.09 -5.77
N ALA A 10 -24.57 -1.97 -6.62
CA ALA A 10 -25.22 -2.50 -7.81
C ALA A 10 -26.24 -3.62 -7.50
N GLY A 11 -26.28 -4.11 -6.26
CA GLY A 11 -27.16 -5.22 -5.85
C GLY A 11 -26.69 -6.59 -6.34
N GLU A 12 -25.50 -6.70 -6.91
CA GLU A 12 -24.90 -7.96 -7.37
C GLU A 12 -24.48 -8.85 -6.20
N VAL A 13 -24.20 -8.25 -5.03
CA VAL A 13 -23.84 -8.94 -3.80
C VAL A 13 -24.60 -8.32 -2.63
N ASN A 14 -25.30 -9.13 -1.85
CA ASN A 14 -26.02 -8.66 -0.68
C ASN A 14 -25.11 -8.55 0.56
N LEU A 15 -25.59 -7.85 1.59
CA LEU A 15 -24.79 -7.60 2.79
C LEU A 15 -24.44 -8.88 3.57
N LYS A 16 -25.28 -9.91 3.53
CA LYS A 16 -25.02 -11.20 4.20
C LYS A 16 -23.87 -11.95 3.52
N GLU A 17 -23.86 -11.99 2.19
CA GLU A 17 -22.77 -12.57 1.39
C GLU A 17 -21.44 -11.86 1.65
N ALA A 18 -21.46 -10.52 1.69
CA ALA A 18 -20.28 -9.73 2.00
C ALA A 18 -19.73 -10.05 3.40
N TRP A 19 -20.60 -10.11 4.43
CA TRP A 19 -20.18 -10.47 5.79
C TRP A 19 -19.68 -11.91 5.89
N LEU A 20 -20.33 -12.86 5.20
CA LEU A 20 -19.90 -14.25 5.17
C LEU A 20 -18.48 -14.36 4.59
N MET A 21 -18.19 -13.64 3.49
CA MET A 21 -16.85 -13.59 2.91
C MET A 21 -15.83 -13.02 3.89
N VAL A 22 -16.16 -11.93 4.60
CA VAL A 22 -15.29 -11.33 5.62
C VAL A 22 -14.99 -12.32 6.74
N ILE A 23 -16.01 -13.01 7.26
CA ILE A 23 -15.85 -13.98 8.36
C ILE A 23 -14.99 -15.17 7.89
N ILE A 24 -15.27 -15.75 6.72
CA ILE A 24 -14.50 -16.86 6.18
C ILE A 24 -13.04 -16.45 5.95
N ALA A 25 -12.79 -15.29 5.33
CA ALA A 25 -11.45 -14.79 5.10
C ALA A 25 -10.69 -14.52 6.41
N ALA A 26 -11.36 -13.95 7.41
CA ALA A 26 -10.78 -13.70 8.73
C ALA A 26 -10.43 -15.02 9.44
N LEU A 27 -11.32 -16.01 9.41
CA LEU A 27 -11.05 -17.34 9.98
C LEU A 27 -9.87 -18.02 9.30
N LEU A 28 -9.85 -18.04 7.96
CA LEU A 28 -8.73 -18.58 7.19
C LEU A 28 -7.42 -17.87 7.54
N PHE A 29 -7.43 -16.54 7.63
CA PHE A 29 -6.28 -15.75 8.04
C PHE A 29 -5.76 -16.15 9.42
N PHE A 30 -6.63 -16.22 10.44
CA PHE A 30 -6.23 -16.62 11.80
C PHE A 30 -5.74 -18.06 11.88
N ILE A 31 -6.39 -18.99 11.18
CA ILE A 31 -5.99 -20.40 11.09
C ILE A 31 -4.60 -20.51 10.44
N SER A 32 -4.35 -19.77 9.35
CA SER A 32 -3.03 -19.72 8.72
C SER A 32 -1.97 -19.14 9.67
N CYS A 33 -2.25 -18.03 10.36
CA CYS A 33 -1.32 -17.45 11.33
C CYS A 33 -1.02 -18.40 12.49
N TYR A 34 -2.01 -19.15 12.98
CA TYR A 34 -1.83 -20.17 14.01
C TYR A 34 -0.93 -21.31 13.54
N GLN A 35 -1.06 -21.76 12.29
CA GLN A 35 -0.25 -22.83 11.71
C GLN A 35 1.20 -22.42 11.41
N LEU A 36 1.52 -21.12 11.34
CA LEU A 36 2.87 -20.63 11.06
C LEU A 36 3.74 -20.60 12.32
N ASN A 37 3.41 -19.73 13.28
CA ASN A 37 4.09 -19.66 14.57
C ASN A 37 3.36 -18.74 15.56
N ARG A 38 3.73 -18.83 16.84
CA ARG A 38 3.12 -18.05 17.93
C ARG A 38 3.20 -16.53 17.70
N LEU A 39 4.32 -16.00 17.23
CA LEU A 39 4.47 -14.57 17.02
C LEU A 39 3.57 -14.05 15.89
N THR A 40 3.46 -14.82 14.81
CA THR A 40 2.55 -14.52 13.69
C THR A 40 1.10 -14.46 14.18
N LEU A 41 0.66 -15.44 14.98
CA LEU A 41 -0.67 -15.42 15.58
C LEU A 41 -0.87 -14.24 16.55
N LEU A 42 0.12 -13.89 17.35
CA LEU A 42 0.00 -12.75 18.28
C LEU A 42 -0.14 -11.40 17.56
N LEU A 43 0.50 -11.25 16.41
CA LEU A 43 0.44 -10.01 15.61
C LEU A 43 -0.77 -9.95 14.68
N SER A 44 -1.39 -11.09 14.36
CA SER A 44 -2.47 -11.15 13.37
C SER A 44 -3.73 -10.34 13.74
N PRO A 45 -4.19 -10.24 15.01
CA PRO A 45 -5.32 -9.38 15.35
C PRO A 45 -5.04 -7.91 15.06
N LEU A 46 -3.80 -7.45 15.27
CA LEU A 46 -3.41 -6.08 14.97
C LEU A 46 -3.39 -5.83 13.46
N ALA A 47 -2.82 -6.75 12.67
CA ALA A 47 -2.79 -6.63 11.21
C ALA A 47 -4.21 -6.60 10.60
N LEU A 48 -5.09 -7.50 11.04
CA LEU A 48 -6.48 -7.52 10.58
C LEU A 48 -7.28 -6.32 11.09
N GLY A 49 -7.06 -5.93 12.35
CA GLY A 49 -7.67 -4.75 12.96
C GLY A 49 -7.35 -3.47 12.20
N LEU A 50 -6.08 -3.25 11.83
CA LEU A 50 -5.67 -2.14 10.97
C LEU A 50 -6.33 -2.19 9.58
N SER A 51 -6.46 -3.38 9.02
CA SER A 51 -7.09 -3.60 7.70
C SER A 51 -8.59 -3.26 7.72
N PHE A 52 -9.31 -3.49 8.81
CA PHE A 52 -10.68 -3.02 8.94
C PHE A 52 -10.75 -1.53 9.29
N PHE A 53 -9.87 -1.08 10.18
CA PHE A 53 -9.88 0.27 10.71
C PHE A 53 -9.60 1.32 9.65
N TYR A 54 -8.67 1.06 8.70
CA TYR A 54 -8.29 2.08 7.70
C TYR A 54 -9.51 2.58 6.90
N SER A 55 -10.49 1.72 6.63
CA SER A 55 -11.69 2.06 5.85
C SER A 55 -12.55 3.13 6.52
N LEU A 56 -12.43 3.30 7.84
CA LEU A 56 -13.19 4.28 8.62
C LEU A 56 -12.47 5.64 8.75
N THR A 57 -11.17 5.68 8.48
CA THR A 57 -10.31 6.83 8.82
C THR A 57 -10.69 8.12 8.09
N LYS A 58 -11.20 8.01 6.87
CA LYS A 58 -11.73 9.17 6.11
C LYS A 58 -12.85 9.90 6.83
N ARG A 59 -13.49 9.33 7.85
CA ARG A 59 -14.57 9.99 8.62
C ARG A 59 -14.06 11.01 9.63
N PHE A 60 -12.77 10.98 9.97
CA PHE A 60 -12.23 11.83 11.04
C PHE A 60 -10.80 12.33 10.81
N THR A 61 -10.06 11.86 9.80
CA THR A 61 -8.69 12.34 9.53
C THR A 61 -8.35 12.40 8.04
N SER A 62 -7.62 13.45 7.64
CA SER A 62 -7.07 13.56 6.28
C SER A 62 -5.86 12.64 6.05
N PHE A 63 -5.30 12.05 7.11
CA PHE A 63 -4.15 11.14 7.05
C PHE A 63 -4.54 9.69 6.71
N CYS A 64 -5.74 9.46 6.16
CA CYS A 64 -6.23 8.13 5.78
C CYS A 64 -5.25 7.35 4.90
N HIS A 65 -4.53 8.04 4.01
CA HIS A 65 -3.53 7.45 3.11
C HIS A 65 -2.33 6.87 3.88
N LEU A 66 -1.91 7.52 4.97
CA LEU A 66 -0.85 7.00 5.86
C LEU A 66 -1.35 5.81 6.66
N VAL A 67 -2.61 5.80 7.12
CA VAL A 67 -3.17 4.65 7.84
C VAL A 67 -3.29 3.43 6.92
N LEU A 68 -3.69 3.63 5.65
CA LEU A 68 -3.63 2.57 4.64
C LEU A 68 -2.18 2.10 4.42
N GLY A 69 -1.23 3.02 4.33
CA GLY A 69 0.20 2.70 4.25
C GLY A 69 0.67 1.85 5.43
N VAL A 70 0.27 2.18 6.67
CA VAL A 70 0.57 1.38 7.86
C VAL A 70 -0.03 -0.02 7.75
N ALA A 71 -1.28 -0.14 7.31
CA ALA A 71 -1.91 -1.45 7.13
C ALA A 71 -1.13 -2.33 6.13
N LEU A 72 -0.66 -1.76 5.02
CA LEU A 72 0.15 -2.50 4.03
C LEU A 72 1.62 -2.69 4.45
N ALA A 73 2.16 -1.85 5.32
CA ALA A 73 3.50 -2.02 5.89
C ALA A 73 3.62 -3.30 6.74
N PHE A 74 2.50 -3.85 7.21
CA PHE A 74 2.45 -5.15 7.87
C PHE A 74 2.65 -6.33 6.90
N ALA A 75 2.57 -6.15 5.58
CA ALA A 75 2.79 -7.24 4.63
C ALA A 75 4.24 -7.77 4.67
N PRO A 76 5.31 -6.95 4.48
CA PRO A 76 6.68 -7.44 4.59
C PRO A 76 7.02 -7.90 6.02
N LEU A 77 6.51 -7.22 7.05
CA LEU A 77 6.69 -7.63 8.45
C LEU A 77 6.06 -8.99 8.73
N GLY A 78 4.83 -9.19 8.26
CA GLY A 78 4.10 -10.44 8.39
C GLY A 78 4.80 -11.59 7.68
N GLY A 79 5.31 -11.35 6.46
CA GLY A 79 6.12 -12.33 5.74
C GLY A 79 7.41 -12.72 6.48
N TRP A 80 8.12 -11.73 7.06
CA TRP A 80 9.32 -12.00 7.85
C TRP A 80 9.01 -12.82 9.10
N VAL A 81 8.03 -12.39 9.89
CA VAL A 81 7.64 -13.07 11.14
C VAL A 81 7.07 -14.46 10.85
N ALA A 82 6.34 -14.65 9.75
CA ALA A 82 5.83 -15.95 9.32
C ALA A 82 6.95 -16.98 9.12
N VAL A 83 8.08 -16.57 8.55
CA VAL A 83 9.23 -17.45 8.27
C VAL A 83 10.19 -17.54 9.46
N ARG A 84 10.53 -16.41 10.09
CA ARG A 84 11.59 -16.33 11.11
C ARG A 84 11.09 -16.55 12.54
N GLY A 85 9.79 -16.43 12.78
CA GLY A 85 9.20 -16.50 14.13
C GLY A 85 9.71 -15.41 15.10
N SER A 86 10.38 -14.38 14.59
CA SER A 86 10.98 -13.30 15.36
C SER A 86 11.03 -12.00 14.54
N LEU A 87 11.21 -10.86 15.21
CA LEU A 87 11.47 -9.56 14.57
C LEU A 87 12.98 -9.21 14.52
N THR A 88 13.83 -10.13 14.99
CA THR A 88 15.28 -9.97 14.96
C THR A 88 15.74 -9.75 13.52
N GLU A 89 16.59 -8.74 13.32
CA GLU A 89 17.16 -8.35 12.01
C GLU A 89 16.13 -7.92 10.95
N PHE A 90 14.86 -7.75 11.31
CA PHE A 90 13.87 -7.29 10.34
C PHE A 90 14.24 -5.89 9.82
N PRO A 91 14.36 -5.67 8.50
CA PRO A 91 14.65 -4.35 7.95
C PRO A 91 13.40 -3.48 8.03
N PHE A 92 13.16 -2.82 9.17
CA PHE A 92 12.00 -1.92 9.36
C PHE A 92 11.91 -0.83 8.30
N ALA A 93 13.03 -0.46 7.68
CA ALA A 93 13.07 0.44 6.53
C ALA A 93 12.19 -0.07 5.37
N LEU A 94 12.09 -1.39 5.16
CA LEU A 94 11.25 -1.98 4.11
C LEU A 94 9.77 -1.68 4.36
N SER A 95 9.27 -1.95 5.58
CA SER A 95 7.89 -1.65 5.98
C SER A 95 7.59 -0.15 5.89
N LEU A 96 8.50 0.70 6.36
CA LEU A 96 8.32 2.15 6.25
C LEU A 96 8.34 2.62 4.78
N GLY A 97 9.18 2.01 3.93
CA GLY A 97 9.19 2.28 2.51
C GLY A 97 7.86 1.93 1.85
N VAL A 98 7.29 0.77 2.17
CA VAL A 98 5.95 0.36 1.72
C VAL A 98 4.88 1.34 2.20
N LEU A 99 4.94 1.79 3.46
CA LEU A 99 4.00 2.77 4.00
C LEU A 99 3.96 4.03 3.13
N PHE A 100 5.13 4.64 2.89
CA PHE A 100 5.19 5.89 2.14
C PHE A 100 4.90 5.69 0.66
N TRP A 101 5.31 4.58 0.06
CA TRP A 101 4.93 4.26 -1.33
C TRP A 101 3.41 4.18 -1.47
N VAL A 102 2.75 3.45 -0.58
CA VAL A 102 1.29 3.32 -0.54
C VAL A 102 0.61 4.65 -0.30
N ALA A 103 1.05 5.39 0.72
CA ALA A 103 0.49 6.70 1.02
C ALA A 103 0.64 7.67 -0.17
N GLY A 104 1.76 7.60 -0.89
CA GLY A 104 2.03 8.40 -2.08
C GLY A 104 1.02 8.10 -3.19
N PHE A 105 0.92 6.85 -3.62
CA PHE A 105 0.03 6.52 -4.73
C PHE A 105 -1.45 6.67 -4.35
N ASP A 106 -1.84 6.33 -3.12
CA ASP A 106 -3.23 6.45 -2.67
C ASP A 106 -3.65 7.93 -2.52
N THR A 107 -2.71 8.83 -2.19
CA THR A 107 -2.96 10.28 -2.20
C THR A 107 -3.25 10.77 -3.62
N VAL A 108 -2.51 10.30 -4.63
CA VAL A 108 -2.79 10.67 -6.04
C VAL A 108 -4.12 10.08 -6.49
N TYR A 109 -4.38 8.81 -6.18
CA TYR A 109 -5.63 8.15 -6.54
C TYR A 109 -6.84 8.83 -5.89
N GLY A 110 -6.70 9.30 -4.65
CA GLY A 110 -7.72 10.07 -3.93
C GLY A 110 -8.07 11.41 -4.59
N CYS A 111 -7.24 11.93 -5.51
CA CYS A 111 -7.57 13.14 -6.27
C CYS A 111 -8.82 12.94 -7.17
N LEU A 112 -9.15 11.71 -7.54
CA LEU A 112 -10.37 11.38 -8.30
C LEU A 112 -11.66 11.66 -7.50
N ASP A 113 -11.58 11.63 -6.17
CA ASP A 113 -12.75 11.68 -5.29
C ASP A 113 -12.87 13.02 -4.55
N VAL A 114 -12.08 14.05 -4.90
CA VAL A 114 -12.02 15.34 -4.17
C VAL A 114 -13.39 16.00 -4.01
N ASP A 115 -14.14 16.14 -5.10
CA ASP A 115 -15.44 16.82 -5.07
C ASP A 115 -16.47 16.03 -4.25
N TYR A 116 -16.40 14.70 -4.32
CA TYR A 116 -17.27 13.83 -3.54
C TYR A 116 -16.90 13.88 -2.06
N ASP A 117 -15.61 13.72 -1.73
CA ASP A 117 -15.12 13.76 -0.34
C ASP A 117 -15.52 15.09 0.32
N ARG A 118 -15.40 16.23 -0.39
CA ARG A 118 -15.85 17.54 0.12
C ARG A 118 -17.36 17.60 0.35
N LYS A 119 -18.16 17.18 -0.63
CA LYS A 119 -19.64 17.20 -0.53
C LYS A 119 -20.16 16.28 0.56
N ALA A 120 -19.50 15.14 0.79
CA ALA A 120 -19.88 14.15 1.78
C ALA A 120 -19.28 14.41 3.18
N GLY A 121 -18.51 15.48 3.37
CA GLY A 121 -17.85 15.78 4.64
C GLY A 121 -16.75 14.78 5.04
N LEU A 122 -16.12 14.13 4.05
CA LEU A 122 -15.03 13.19 4.25
C LEU A 122 -13.66 13.89 4.18
N TYR A 123 -12.72 13.33 4.93
CA TYR A 123 -11.37 13.84 5.08
C TYR A 123 -10.39 13.00 4.26
N SER A 124 -9.65 13.67 3.38
CA SER A 124 -8.51 13.12 2.65
C SER A 124 -7.47 14.23 2.39
N LEU A 125 -6.22 13.88 2.09
CA LEU A 125 -5.21 14.88 1.74
C LEU A 125 -5.64 15.71 0.51
N PRO A 126 -6.16 15.11 -0.57
CA PRO A 126 -6.68 15.86 -1.71
C PRO A 126 -7.89 16.73 -1.38
N SER A 127 -8.84 16.25 -0.57
CA SER A 127 -10.03 17.05 -0.23
C SER A 127 -9.66 18.30 0.58
N ARG A 128 -8.69 18.17 1.51
CA ARG A 128 -8.23 19.24 2.40
C ARG A 128 -7.24 20.21 1.75
N LEU A 129 -6.26 19.71 1.01
CA LEU A 129 -5.16 20.53 0.47
C LEU A 129 -5.38 20.96 -0.98
N GLY A 130 -6.29 20.30 -1.68
CA GLY A 130 -6.47 20.42 -3.13
C GLY A 130 -5.51 19.50 -3.93
N PRO A 131 -5.86 19.15 -5.18
CA PRO A 131 -5.09 18.21 -6.00
C PRO A 131 -3.62 18.59 -6.16
N GLN A 132 -3.31 19.86 -6.42
CA GLN A 132 -1.95 20.33 -6.69
C GLN A 132 -1.01 20.10 -5.50
N LYS A 133 -1.47 20.42 -4.28
CA LYS A 133 -0.68 20.20 -3.06
C LYS A 133 -0.60 18.71 -2.71
N ALA A 134 -1.68 17.96 -2.94
CA ALA A 134 -1.70 16.52 -2.71
C ALA A 134 -0.67 15.77 -3.59
N PHE A 135 -0.53 16.14 -4.87
CA PHE A 135 0.52 15.58 -5.73
C PHE A 135 1.93 15.89 -5.20
N ARG A 136 2.19 17.12 -4.72
CA ARG A 136 3.50 17.45 -4.12
C ARG A 136 3.78 16.60 -2.88
N VAL A 137 2.78 16.40 -2.03
CA VAL A 137 2.90 15.51 -0.87
C VAL A 137 3.17 14.07 -1.30
N ALA A 138 2.49 13.59 -2.34
CA ALA A 138 2.73 12.27 -2.90
C ALA A 138 4.17 12.11 -3.44
N VAL A 139 4.73 13.14 -4.08
CA VAL A 139 6.15 13.13 -4.49
C VAL A 139 7.06 12.98 -3.28
N VAL A 140 6.83 13.73 -2.20
CA VAL A 140 7.62 13.61 -0.96
C VAL A 140 7.52 12.20 -0.37
N PHE A 141 6.33 11.62 -0.30
CA PHE A 141 6.15 10.25 0.16
C PHE A 141 6.91 9.25 -0.72
N HIS A 142 6.87 9.38 -2.04
CA HIS A 142 7.62 8.49 -2.91
C HIS A 142 9.15 8.67 -2.77
N LEU A 143 9.65 9.88 -2.59
CA LEU A 143 11.08 10.10 -2.32
C LEU A 143 11.51 9.43 -1.02
N LEU A 144 10.70 9.55 0.04
CA LEU A 144 10.95 8.85 1.31
C LEU A 144 10.90 7.33 1.12
N ALA A 145 9.97 6.81 0.34
CA ALA A 145 9.87 5.38 0.07
C ALA A 145 11.14 4.84 -0.60
N PHE A 146 11.65 5.53 -1.63
CA PHE A 146 12.86 5.11 -2.34
C PHE A 146 14.13 5.25 -1.49
N LEU A 147 14.21 6.27 -0.65
CA LEU A 147 15.26 6.36 0.36
C LEU A 147 15.25 5.13 1.27
N LEU A 148 14.08 4.75 1.78
CA LEU A 148 13.91 3.63 2.70
C LEU A 148 14.14 2.26 2.03
N PHE A 149 13.76 2.09 0.77
CA PHE A 149 14.12 0.92 -0.02
C PHE A 149 15.63 0.84 -0.26
N THR A 150 16.29 1.96 -0.56
CA THR A 150 17.75 2.01 -0.67
C THR A 150 18.41 1.60 0.65
N VAL A 151 17.93 2.13 1.78
CA VAL A 151 18.40 1.76 3.12
C VAL A 151 18.19 0.26 3.38
N THR A 152 17.06 -0.32 2.95
CA THR A 152 16.80 -1.76 3.05
C THR A 152 17.86 -2.57 2.30
N GLY A 153 18.17 -2.20 1.06
CA GLY A 153 19.18 -2.89 0.25
C GLY A 153 20.56 -2.87 0.91
N VAL A 154 20.96 -1.72 1.45
CA VAL A 154 22.24 -1.57 2.17
C VAL A 154 22.25 -2.37 3.47
N GLN A 155 21.20 -2.28 4.30
CA GLN A 155 21.11 -2.99 5.58
C GLN A 155 21.16 -4.52 5.41
N MET A 156 20.54 -5.02 4.35
CA MET A 156 20.45 -6.45 4.06
C MET A 156 21.61 -6.97 3.20
N GLY A 157 22.60 -6.11 2.86
CA GLY A 157 23.75 -6.50 2.03
C GLY A 157 23.37 -6.98 0.63
N LEU A 158 22.27 -6.46 0.05
CA LEU A 158 21.82 -6.86 -1.27
C LEU A 158 22.78 -6.34 -2.36
N ASN A 159 22.94 -7.12 -3.43
CA ASN A 159 23.88 -6.85 -4.51
C ASN A 159 23.25 -6.01 -5.64
N SER A 160 23.99 -5.82 -6.73
CA SER A 160 23.61 -4.97 -7.86
C SER A 160 22.24 -5.31 -8.48
N PHE A 161 21.78 -6.56 -8.43
CA PHE A 161 20.48 -6.93 -8.97
C PHE A 161 19.33 -6.21 -8.26
N TYR A 162 19.41 -6.07 -6.94
CA TYR A 162 18.42 -5.31 -6.16
C TYR A 162 18.40 -3.84 -6.58
N PHE A 163 19.56 -3.20 -6.66
CA PHE A 163 19.66 -1.77 -6.99
C PHE A 163 19.26 -1.47 -8.44
N ILE A 164 19.54 -2.38 -9.38
CA ILE A 164 19.03 -2.29 -10.76
C ILE A 164 17.49 -2.37 -10.76
N GLY A 165 16.92 -3.33 -10.04
CA GLY A 165 15.47 -3.44 -9.88
C GLY A 165 14.86 -2.17 -9.28
N LEU A 166 15.48 -1.64 -8.23
CA LEU A 166 15.06 -0.40 -7.60
C LEU A 166 15.13 0.79 -8.57
N ALA A 167 16.16 0.90 -9.40
CA ALA A 167 16.25 1.93 -10.43
C ALA A 167 15.15 1.81 -11.48
N ILE A 168 14.82 0.59 -11.93
CA ILE A 168 13.70 0.33 -12.86
C ILE A 168 12.37 0.75 -12.21
N THR A 169 12.16 0.40 -10.95
CA THR A 169 10.98 0.81 -10.19
C THR A 169 10.90 2.34 -10.05
N ALA A 170 12.02 3.02 -9.79
CA ALA A 170 12.09 4.48 -9.71
C ALA A 170 11.67 5.12 -11.04
N ALA A 171 12.17 4.60 -12.16
CA ALA A 171 11.83 5.08 -13.49
C ALA A 171 10.33 4.88 -13.80
N ALA A 172 9.76 3.71 -13.45
CA ALA A 172 8.33 3.44 -13.64
C ALA A 172 7.46 4.41 -12.81
N LEU A 173 7.83 4.68 -11.56
CA LEU A 173 7.10 5.61 -10.71
C LEU A 173 7.27 7.07 -11.17
N PHE A 174 8.46 7.45 -11.62
CA PHE A 174 8.70 8.77 -12.20
C PHE A 174 7.82 8.97 -13.45
N TYR A 175 7.77 7.96 -14.33
CA TYR A 175 6.90 7.98 -15.50
C TYR A 175 5.42 8.12 -15.10
N GLN A 176 4.97 7.47 -14.03
CA GLN A 176 3.61 7.65 -13.50
C GLN A 176 3.31 9.11 -13.13
N HIS A 177 4.26 9.83 -12.52
CA HIS A 177 4.11 11.26 -12.20
C HIS A 177 4.16 12.17 -13.44
N LEU A 178 4.74 11.71 -14.55
CA LEU A 178 4.73 12.47 -15.81
C LEU A 178 3.40 12.36 -16.54
N ILE A 179 2.81 11.16 -16.58
CA ILE A 179 1.58 10.92 -17.37
C ILE A 179 0.30 11.25 -16.62
N VAL A 180 0.37 11.46 -15.31
CA VAL A 180 -0.75 11.88 -14.48
C VAL A 180 -0.43 13.23 -13.88
N SER A 181 -1.34 14.21 -14.06
CA SER A 181 -1.17 15.55 -13.52
C SER A 181 -2.37 15.96 -12.66
N PRO A 182 -2.22 16.95 -11.76
CA PRO A 182 -3.34 17.48 -10.98
C PRO A 182 -4.49 18.06 -11.83
N THR A 183 -4.21 18.39 -13.10
CA THR A 183 -5.14 19.00 -14.06
C THR A 183 -5.72 17.99 -15.05
N ASP A 184 -5.08 16.83 -15.22
CA ASP A 184 -5.55 15.74 -16.08
C ASP A 184 -5.31 14.39 -15.39
N LEU A 185 -6.41 13.86 -14.86
CA LEU A 185 -6.47 12.56 -14.17
C LEU A 185 -6.96 11.43 -15.09
N SER A 186 -7.17 11.68 -16.38
CA SER A 186 -7.76 10.72 -17.33
C SER A 186 -6.98 9.41 -17.42
N ARG A 187 -5.65 9.48 -17.22
CA ARG A 187 -4.73 8.35 -17.30
C ARG A 187 -4.51 7.62 -15.97
N ILE A 188 -5.14 8.04 -14.86
CA ILE A 188 -4.91 7.45 -13.53
C ILE A 188 -5.16 5.94 -13.53
N HIS A 189 -6.27 5.46 -14.09
CA HIS A 189 -6.62 4.04 -14.00
C HIS A 189 -5.61 3.13 -14.72
N ALA A 190 -5.24 3.49 -15.95
CA ALA A 190 -4.25 2.75 -16.74
C ALA A 190 -2.85 2.85 -16.13
N SER A 191 -2.50 4.03 -15.60
CA SER A 191 -1.18 4.28 -15.03
C SER A 191 -1.00 3.68 -13.64
N PHE A 192 -2.02 3.58 -12.80
CA PHE A 192 -1.82 3.21 -11.40
C PHE A 192 -1.87 1.70 -11.19
N PHE A 193 -2.88 1.01 -11.73
CA PHE A 193 -3.08 -0.40 -11.39
C PHE A 193 -2.00 -1.28 -12.02
N SER A 194 -1.70 -1.07 -13.30
CA SER A 194 -0.66 -1.80 -14.02
C SER A 194 0.75 -1.48 -13.49
N MET A 195 1.02 -0.21 -13.17
CA MET A 195 2.38 0.21 -12.77
C MET A 195 2.72 -0.18 -11.34
N ASN A 196 1.79 -0.08 -10.38
CA ASN A 196 2.06 -0.52 -9.01
C ASN A 196 2.17 -2.05 -8.89
N GLY A 197 1.44 -2.78 -9.74
CA GLY A 197 1.64 -4.23 -9.91
C GLY A 197 3.03 -4.55 -10.46
N PHE A 198 3.44 -3.86 -11.52
CA PHE A 198 4.79 -3.97 -12.09
C PHE A 198 5.88 -3.67 -11.05
N ILE A 199 5.76 -2.54 -10.32
CA ILE A 199 6.68 -2.13 -9.25
C ILE A 199 6.86 -3.25 -8.22
N SER A 200 5.76 -3.85 -7.74
CA SER A 200 5.80 -4.95 -6.77
C SER A 200 6.58 -6.16 -7.31
N ILE A 201 6.28 -6.59 -8.53
CA ILE A 201 6.91 -7.76 -9.16
C ILE A 201 8.39 -7.49 -9.42
N THR A 202 8.76 -6.29 -9.90
CA THR A 202 10.15 -5.91 -10.14
C THR A 202 10.97 -5.95 -8.85
N ILE A 203 10.49 -5.33 -7.76
CA ILE A 203 11.19 -5.35 -6.48
C ILE A 203 11.31 -6.79 -5.96
N PHE A 204 10.24 -7.59 -6.05
CA PHE A 204 10.27 -8.99 -5.64
C PHE A 204 11.33 -9.80 -6.39
N CYS A 205 11.29 -9.80 -7.73
CA CYS A 205 12.23 -10.55 -8.55
C CYS A 205 13.67 -10.06 -8.37
N ALA A 206 13.89 -8.75 -8.25
CA ALA A 206 15.21 -8.17 -8.04
C ALA A 206 15.80 -8.54 -6.67
N THR A 207 14.96 -8.50 -5.61
CA THR A 207 15.36 -8.94 -4.26
C THR A 207 15.68 -10.43 -4.26
N TRP A 208 14.80 -11.26 -4.85
CA TRP A 208 15.01 -12.70 -4.94
C TRP A 208 16.29 -13.04 -5.71
N LEU A 209 16.51 -12.41 -6.87
CA LEU A 209 17.71 -12.64 -7.67
C LEU A 209 18.98 -12.21 -6.94
N SER A 210 18.94 -11.06 -6.24
CA SER A 210 20.04 -10.64 -5.38
C SER A 210 20.35 -11.70 -4.33
N LEU A 211 19.36 -12.17 -3.58
CA LEU A 211 19.56 -13.17 -2.53
C LEU A 211 20.05 -14.52 -3.09
N ALA A 212 19.60 -14.91 -4.28
CA ALA A 212 20.02 -16.15 -4.94
C ALA A 212 21.46 -16.10 -5.50
N THR A 213 22.05 -14.91 -5.59
CA THR A 213 23.39 -14.67 -6.20
C THR A 213 24.37 -14.01 -5.22
N SER A 214 24.00 -13.91 -3.94
CA SER A 214 24.83 -13.37 -2.87
C SER A 214 25.62 -14.46 -2.13
#